data_AF-A0A355UIL1-F1
#
_entry.id   AF-A0A355UIL1-F1
#
_cell.length_a   1.000
_cell.length_b   1.000
_cell.length_c   1.000
_cell.angle_alpha   90.00
_cell.angle_beta   90.00
_cell.angle_gamma   90.00
#
_symmetry.space_group_name_H-M   'P 1'
#
loop_
_entity.id
_entity.type
_entity.pdbx_description
1 polymer ?
#
loop_
_entity_poly.entity_id
_entity_poly.type
_entity_poly.pdbx_seq_one_letter_code
_entity_poly.pdbx_strand_id
1 'polypeptide(L)'
;MKKISMFILMICSSLFGFSQNQSDGINSQMLEKIQQSYKNTDQDKALRNAVASNKIDNLVVNLDNEAKYDTYFSNRVKSKGISDQKSSGRCWMFSGFNVLRSGMIAKYDLGEFNFSHNYIFFYDQLEKSNLFLSLVIKYKDEPLDSKNNEWLLKNVLSDGGQFTGIIDLVSKYGLVPSTVQPETYNSENTRKIDELITLKLKEFALELRAINSKGDYENKKVEMLSTIYRMLVLAYGEPVKEFTYTLRNSSGKEISTEKYTPKSFYEKHIGKDLAKTYVMFMNDPTRPYYKLYEIENDRHIIDGINWKYINLPVDEIKEMAIASIKDSTMMYFSCDVGKHYNRTKGLLDVNNYDYGVLMGTSFSMNKNQRIQTFASGSSHAMTLCGVDINKENKPTKWLVENSWGASAGWQGHLIMTDEWFNEYMFRLVVDRKYIPSKLLRILDEKPTMLPPWDPMFAEDID
;
A
#
# COMPACT_ATOMS: atom_id res chain seq x y z
N MET A 1 -72.04 -42.08 36.82
CA MET A 1 -70.68 -42.62 36.64
C MET A 1 -70.24 -42.44 35.19
N LYS A 2 -69.35 -41.49 34.91
CA LYS A 2 -68.14 -41.63 34.08
C LYS A 2 -67.57 -40.23 33.82
N LYS A 3 -66.36 -40.01 34.33
CA LYS A 3 -65.47 -38.88 34.09
C LYS A 3 -65.10 -38.84 32.60
N ILE A 4 -64.88 -37.67 32.03
CA ILE A 4 -63.79 -37.38 31.10
C ILE A 4 -63.45 -35.88 31.20
N SER A 5 -62.16 -35.63 31.28
CA SER A 5 -61.48 -34.38 31.63
C SER A 5 -61.44 -33.36 30.50
N MET A 6 -61.50 -32.07 30.89
CA MET A 6 -60.51 -31.02 30.63
C MET A 6 -59.76 -31.04 29.29
N PHE A 7 -59.93 -29.99 28.47
CA PHE A 7 -58.82 -29.33 27.79
C PHE A 7 -59.17 -27.87 27.47
N ILE A 8 -58.64 -26.97 28.31
CA ILE A 8 -58.58 -25.54 28.03
C ILE A 8 -57.44 -25.36 27.03
N LEU A 9 -57.77 -24.88 25.83
CA LEU A 9 -56.79 -24.48 24.82
C LEU A 9 -56.20 -23.12 25.23
N MET A 10 -55.19 -23.13 26.10
CA MET A 10 -54.30 -21.98 26.27
C MET A 10 -53.40 -21.90 25.04
N ILE A 11 -53.64 -20.89 24.20
CA ILE A 11 -52.70 -20.46 23.19
C ILE A 11 -51.52 -19.82 23.93
N CYS A 12 -50.48 -20.62 24.19
CA CYS A 12 -49.17 -20.10 24.57
C CYS A 12 -48.54 -19.48 23.32
N SER A 13 -48.71 -18.17 23.17
CA SER A 13 -47.84 -17.34 22.33
C SER A 13 -46.47 -17.30 22.98
N SER A 14 -45.58 -18.22 22.60
CA SER A 14 -44.16 -18.12 22.88
C SER A 14 -43.55 -17.00 22.02
N LEU A 15 -43.72 -15.76 22.48
CA LEU A 15 -42.88 -14.66 22.07
C LEU A 15 -41.48 -14.93 22.62
N PHE A 16 -40.59 -15.46 21.77
CA PHE A 16 -39.16 -15.28 21.98
C PHE A 16 -38.83 -13.80 21.70
N GLY A 17 -39.19 -12.94 22.66
CA GLY A 17 -38.66 -11.60 22.74
C GLY A 17 -37.20 -11.73 23.16
N PHE A 18 -36.29 -11.47 22.24
CA PHE A 18 -34.94 -11.07 22.63
C PHE A 18 -35.07 -9.77 23.45
N SER A 19 -35.11 -9.90 24.77
CA SER A 19 -34.92 -8.75 25.65
C SER A 19 -33.44 -8.37 25.53
N GLN A 20 -33.12 -7.44 24.64
CA GLN A 20 -31.93 -6.60 24.85
C GLN A 20 -32.07 -6.06 26.28
N ASN A 21 -31.10 -6.33 27.15
CA ASN A 21 -31.07 -5.73 28.48
C ASN A 21 -31.17 -4.20 28.29
N GLN A 22 -32.30 -3.64 28.69
CA GLN A 22 -32.63 -2.22 28.51
C GLN A 22 -31.72 -1.30 29.37
N SER A 23 -30.78 -1.88 30.14
CA SER A 23 -29.93 -1.22 31.13
C SER A 23 -28.61 -0.65 30.59
N ASP A 24 -28.15 -1.06 29.41
CA ASP A 24 -26.78 -0.77 28.96
C ASP A 24 -26.69 0.45 28.03
N GLY A 25 -27.83 1.02 27.63
CA GLY A 25 -27.91 2.23 26.81
C GLY A 25 -27.73 3.53 27.60
N ILE A 26 -27.50 4.64 26.89
CA ILE A 26 -27.49 5.99 27.49
C ILE A 26 -28.92 6.32 27.97
N ASN A 27 -29.21 6.04 29.23
CA ASN A 27 -30.47 6.42 29.87
C ASN A 27 -30.47 7.93 30.22
N SER A 28 -31.65 8.47 30.56
CA SER A 28 -31.82 9.90 30.83
C SER A 28 -30.91 10.42 31.95
N GLN A 29 -30.72 9.66 33.03
CA GLN A 29 -29.84 10.05 34.13
C GLN A 29 -28.36 10.10 33.70
N MET A 30 -27.93 9.16 32.85
CA MET A 30 -26.59 9.16 32.27
C MET A 30 -26.43 10.35 31.31
N LEU A 31 -27.41 10.61 30.45
CA LEU A 31 -27.37 11.73 29.50
C LEU A 31 -27.28 13.07 30.22
N GLU A 32 -28.06 13.27 31.28
CA GLU A 32 -27.99 14.49 32.10
C GLU A 32 -26.58 14.68 32.68
N LYS A 33 -25.96 13.62 33.20
CA LYS A 33 -24.57 13.67 33.68
C LYS A 33 -23.57 14.00 32.56
N ILE A 34 -23.74 13.42 31.38
CA ILE A 34 -22.89 13.71 30.20
C ILE A 34 -23.04 15.19 29.82
N GLN A 35 -24.26 15.70 29.71
CA GLN A 35 -24.53 17.10 29.33
C GLN A 35 -23.95 18.11 30.33
N GLN A 36 -23.91 17.78 31.62
CA GLN A 36 -23.28 18.63 32.64
C GLN A 36 -21.76 18.84 32.44
N SER A 37 -21.10 17.97 31.65
CA SER A 37 -19.68 18.13 31.32
C SER A 37 -19.44 19.28 30.32
N TYR A 38 -20.39 19.56 29.42
CA TYR A 38 -20.29 20.66 28.47
C TYR A 38 -20.85 21.95 29.08
N LYS A 39 -19.99 22.93 29.33
CA LYS A 39 -20.38 24.18 30.01
C LYS A 39 -21.02 25.21 29.07
N ASN A 40 -20.83 25.06 27.75
CA ASN A 40 -21.32 26.00 26.73
C ASN A 40 -20.95 27.46 27.08
N THR A 41 -19.69 27.66 27.48
CA THR A 41 -19.10 28.98 27.73
C THR A 41 -19.08 29.82 26.44
N ASP A 42 -18.80 31.13 26.56
CA ASP A 42 -18.60 31.98 25.37
C ASP A 42 -17.44 31.47 24.50
N GLN A 43 -16.40 30.93 25.12
CA GLN A 43 -15.29 30.24 24.43
C GLN A 43 -15.79 28.99 23.69
N ASP A 44 -16.57 28.13 24.35
CA ASP A 44 -17.12 26.92 23.70
C ASP A 44 -18.03 27.29 22.52
N LYS A 45 -18.83 28.35 22.65
CA LYS A 45 -19.71 28.84 21.59
C LYS A 45 -18.90 29.36 20.40
N ALA A 46 -17.82 30.11 20.65
CA ALA A 46 -16.92 30.58 19.60
C ALA A 46 -16.22 29.41 18.89
N LEU A 47 -15.67 28.45 19.65
CA LEU A 47 -15.04 27.23 19.12
C LEU A 47 -16.04 26.41 18.29
N ARG A 48 -17.25 26.19 18.80
CA ARG A 48 -18.30 25.47 18.07
C ARG A 48 -18.62 26.13 16.74
N ASN A 49 -18.79 27.46 16.73
CA ASN A 49 -19.09 28.19 15.49
C ASN A 49 -17.93 28.11 14.48
N ALA A 50 -16.68 28.22 14.96
CA ALA A 50 -15.49 28.09 14.12
C ALA A 50 -15.38 26.68 13.53
N VAL A 51 -15.45 25.64 14.36
CA VAL A 51 -15.34 24.23 13.94
C VAL A 51 -16.49 23.82 13.02
N ALA A 52 -17.74 24.20 13.33
CA ALA A 52 -18.89 23.82 12.52
C ALA A 52 -18.94 24.47 11.14
N SER A 53 -18.25 25.60 10.96
CA SER A 53 -18.29 26.39 9.72
C SER A 53 -17.05 26.23 8.84
N ASN A 54 -16.03 25.46 9.28
CA ASN A 54 -14.74 25.35 8.61
C ASN A 54 -14.23 23.90 8.56
N LYS A 55 -13.27 23.64 7.67
CA LYS A 55 -12.49 22.40 7.71
C LYS A 55 -11.62 22.40 8.97
N ILE A 56 -11.77 21.38 9.82
CA ILE A 56 -11.06 21.29 11.11
C ILE A 56 -9.55 21.44 10.99
N ASP A 57 -8.92 20.79 10.00
CA ASP A 57 -7.47 20.85 9.77
C ASP A 57 -6.94 22.29 9.67
N ASN A 58 -7.73 23.20 9.09
CA ASN A 58 -7.34 24.61 8.93
C ASN A 58 -7.33 25.38 10.25
N LEU A 59 -8.05 24.89 11.27
CA LEU A 59 -8.15 25.52 12.59
C LEU A 59 -7.08 25.00 13.56
N VAL A 60 -6.45 23.87 13.24
CA VAL A 60 -5.50 23.18 14.13
C VAL A 60 -4.09 23.16 13.60
N VAL A 61 -3.78 23.87 12.51
CA VAL A 61 -2.39 23.99 12.04
C VAL A 61 -1.53 24.56 13.16
N ASN A 62 -0.48 23.84 13.55
CA ASN A 62 0.46 24.30 14.56
C ASN A 62 1.35 25.40 13.96
N LEU A 63 1.15 26.64 14.40
CA LEU A 63 1.87 27.79 13.87
C LEU A 63 3.32 27.90 14.41
N ASP A 64 3.61 27.28 15.57
CA ASP A 64 4.98 27.21 16.10
C ASP A 64 5.85 26.29 15.23
N ASN A 65 5.22 25.31 14.57
CA ASN A 65 5.83 24.48 13.53
C ASN A 65 5.79 25.12 12.13
N GLU A 66 5.36 26.40 12.02
CA GLU A 66 5.13 27.04 10.71
C GLU A 66 6.39 27.63 10.08
N ALA A 67 7.46 27.80 10.86
CA ALA A 67 8.73 28.34 10.37
C ALA A 67 9.16 27.69 9.04
N LYS A 68 9.78 28.47 8.14
CA LYS A 68 10.20 28.01 6.82
C LYS A 68 11.07 26.75 6.97
N TYR A 69 10.51 25.62 6.58
CA TYR A 69 11.20 24.34 6.66
C TYR A 69 12.38 24.33 5.69
N ASP A 70 13.56 24.00 6.23
CA ASP A 70 14.77 23.89 5.45
C ASP A 70 14.66 22.72 4.46
N THR A 71 14.85 23.01 3.18
CA THR A 71 14.79 22.02 2.11
C THR A 71 16.17 21.47 1.75
N TYR A 72 17.23 21.89 2.44
CA TYR A 72 18.56 21.29 2.31
C TYR A 72 18.59 19.87 2.88
N PHE A 73 19.37 18.99 2.25
CA PHE A 73 19.69 17.66 2.79
C PHE A 73 21.15 17.37 2.51
N SER A 74 21.86 16.90 3.55
CA SER A 74 23.26 16.49 3.45
C SER A 74 23.52 15.40 2.39
N ASN A 75 22.56 14.50 2.13
CA ASN A 75 22.69 13.41 1.17
C ASN A 75 21.38 13.24 0.38
N ARG A 76 21.48 13.17 -0.95
CA ARG A 76 20.35 12.96 -1.87
C ARG A 76 20.77 12.08 -3.03
N VAL A 77 19.91 11.14 -3.40
CA VAL A 77 20.07 10.27 -4.56
C VAL A 77 19.85 11.07 -5.84
N LYS A 78 20.65 10.82 -6.88
CA LYS A 78 20.45 11.41 -8.21
C LYS A 78 19.24 10.77 -8.90
N SER A 79 18.19 11.56 -9.15
CA SER A 79 16.98 11.17 -9.89
C SER A 79 16.38 12.38 -10.62
N LYS A 80 15.59 12.12 -11.68
CA LYS A 80 14.92 13.13 -12.52
C LYS A 80 13.63 12.57 -13.09
N GLY A 81 12.62 13.41 -13.32
CA GLY A 81 11.35 13.01 -13.94
C GLY A 81 10.36 12.44 -12.93
N ILE A 82 9.79 13.33 -12.10
CA ILE A 82 8.71 12.99 -11.16
C ILE A 82 7.52 12.42 -11.91
N SER A 83 7.00 11.32 -11.41
CA SER A 83 5.86 10.59 -11.98
C SER A 83 4.55 10.96 -11.29
N ASP A 84 3.42 10.65 -11.93
CA ASP A 84 2.08 10.93 -11.40
C ASP A 84 1.16 9.73 -11.69
N GLN A 85 0.70 9.06 -10.63
CA GLN A 85 -0.18 7.90 -10.73
C GLN A 85 -1.63 8.29 -11.00
N LYS A 86 -1.99 9.58 -10.88
CA LYS A 86 -3.35 10.08 -11.03
C LYS A 86 -4.35 9.35 -10.11
N SER A 87 -5.55 9.08 -10.59
CA SER A 87 -6.63 8.43 -9.86
C SER A 87 -6.52 6.91 -9.96
N SER A 88 -5.39 6.36 -9.51
CA SER A 88 -5.11 4.92 -9.44
C SER A 88 -4.33 4.57 -8.18
N GLY A 89 -4.46 3.34 -7.68
CA GLY A 89 -3.76 2.81 -6.49
C GLY A 89 -2.36 2.24 -6.79
N ARG A 90 -1.67 2.73 -7.81
CA ARG A 90 -0.42 2.13 -8.35
C ARG A 90 0.87 2.61 -7.67
N CYS A 91 0.77 3.26 -6.49
CA CYS A 91 1.93 3.86 -5.80
C CYS A 91 3.11 2.90 -5.58
N TRP A 92 2.80 1.64 -5.27
CA TRP A 92 3.80 0.58 -5.10
C TRP A 92 4.64 0.35 -6.37
N MET A 93 4.01 0.42 -7.53
CA MET A 93 4.65 0.22 -8.82
C MET A 93 5.51 1.42 -9.19
N PHE A 94 4.98 2.63 -8.99
CA PHE A 94 5.72 3.87 -9.21
C PHE A 94 6.96 3.92 -8.33
N SER A 95 6.82 3.61 -7.03
CA SER A 95 7.96 3.56 -6.12
C SER A 95 8.97 2.47 -6.50
N GLY A 96 8.51 1.27 -6.86
CA GLY A 96 9.38 0.19 -7.33
C GLY A 96 10.17 0.57 -8.59
N PHE A 97 9.54 1.26 -9.52
CA PHE A 97 10.20 1.72 -10.75
C PHE A 97 11.14 2.88 -10.51
N ASN A 98 10.86 3.75 -9.54
CA ASN A 98 11.79 4.78 -9.09
C ASN A 98 13.10 4.17 -8.57
N VAL A 99 13.03 3.06 -7.81
CA VAL A 99 14.22 2.31 -7.36
C VAL A 99 15.03 1.78 -8.55
N LEU A 100 14.37 1.17 -9.54
CA LEU A 100 15.06 0.60 -10.70
C LEU A 100 15.65 1.69 -11.61
N ARG A 101 14.89 2.78 -11.85
CA ARG A 101 15.28 3.83 -12.79
C ARG A 101 16.39 4.71 -12.26
N SER A 102 16.51 4.90 -10.94
CA SER A 102 17.61 5.69 -10.35
C SER A 102 18.97 5.09 -10.71
N GLY A 103 19.07 3.75 -10.75
CA GLY A 103 20.29 3.06 -11.19
C GLY A 103 20.63 3.32 -12.66
N MET A 104 19.64 3.34 -13.55
CA MET A 104 19.85 3.69 -14.96
C MET A 104 20.22 5.16 -15.14
N ILE A 105 19.54 6.07 -14.44
CA ILE A 105 19.83 7.50 -14.47
C ILE A 105 21.28 7.75 -14.05
N ALA A 106 21.73 7.12 -12.96
CA ALA A 106 23.12 7.22 -12.51
C ALA A 106 24.12 6.60 -13.50
N LYS A 107 23.81 5.42 -14.07
CA LYS A 107 24.71 4.68 -14.97
C LYS A 107 24.92 5.37 -16.32
N TYR A 108 23.87 5.93 -16.90
CA TYR A 108 23.88 6.46 -18.27
C TYR A 108 23.81 7.99 -18.32
N ASP A 109 23.82 8.67 -17.17
CA ASP A 109 23.56 10.10 -17.03
C ASP A 109 22.29 10.50 -17.78
N LEU A 110 21.16 9.86 -17.48
CA LEU A 110 19.92 10.12 -18.21
C LEU A 110 19.32 11.49 -17.83
N GLY A 111 18.54 12.05 -18.75
CA GLY A 111 17.58 13.11 -18.46
C GLY A 111 16.38 12.57 -17.66
N GLU A 112 15.19 13.08 -17.92
CA GLU A 112 13.96 12.48 -17.40
C GLU A 112 13.73 11.11 -18.03
N PHE A 113 13.53 10.08 -17.20
CA PHE A 113 13.27 8.72 -17.65
C PHE A 113 12.33 8.01 -16.70
N ASN A 114 11.33 7.33 -17.26
CA ASN A 114 10.38 6.49 -16.55
C ASN A 114 10.16 5.19 -17.33
N PHE A 115 9.96 4.09 -16.61
CA PHE A 115 9.42 2.87 -17.19
C PHE A 115 7.90 3.02 -17.39
N SER A 116 7.32 2.22 -18.28
CA SER A 116 5.88 2.19 -18.46
C SER A 116 5.21 1.47 -17.29
N HIS A 117 4.54 2.24 -16.43
CA HIS A 117 3.67 1.71 -15.38
C HIS A 117 2.48 0.97 -16.02
N ASN A 118 1.85 1.54 -17.05
CA ASN A 118 0.78 0.88 -17.81
C ASN A 118 1.15 -0.53 -18.32
N TYR A 119 2.37 -0.74 -18.82
CA TYR A 119 2.81 -2.06 -19.32
C TYR A 119 2.78 -3.14 -18.23
N ILE A 120 3.39 -2.89 -17.07
CA ILE A 120 3.38 -3.87 -15.97
C ILE A 120 2.02 -3.93 -15.28
N PHE A 121 1.30 -2.81 -15.21
CA PHE A 121 -0.04 -2.78 -14.64
C PHE A 121 -1.03 -3.66 -15.41
N PHE A 122 -0.94 -3.73 -16.75
CA PHE A 122 -1.69 -4.71 -17.54
C PHE A 122 -1.48 -6.15 -17.02
N TYR A 123 -0.21 -6.56 -16.87
CA TYR A 123 0.12 -7.91 -16.44
C TYR A 123 -0.20 -8.17 -14.97
N ASP A 124 -0.05 -7.15 -14.11
CA ASP A 124 -0.47 -7.20 -12.72
C ASP A 124 -1.94 -7.57 -12.59
N GLN A 125 -2.82 -6.86 -13.30
CA GLN A 125 -4.26 -7.10 -13.26
C GLN A 125 -4.64 -8.48 -13.83
N LEU A 126 -3.94 -8.92 -14.89
CA LEU A 126 -4.12 -10.25 -15.45
C LEU A 126 -3.68 -11.37 -14.50
N GLU A 127 -2.52 -11.22 -13.85
CA GLU A 127 -1.97 -12.23 -12.94
C GLU A 127 -2.73 -12.28 -11.62
N LYS A 128 -3.16 -11.13 -11.09
CA LYS A 128 -4.08 -11.09 -9.94
C LYS A 128 -5.42 -11.75 -10.24
N SER A 129 -5.95 -11.55 -11.45
CA SER A 129 -7.15 -12.26 -11.90
C SER A 129 -6.92 -13.79 -11.92
N ASN A 130 -5.77 -14.24 -12.41
CA ASN A 130 -5.39 -15.66 -12.40
C ASN A 130 -5.19 -16.21 -10.97
N LEU A 131 -4.54 -15.44 -10.09
CA LEU A 131 -4.38 -15.75 -8.68
C LEU A 131 -5.74 -15.92 -8.00
N PHE A 132 -6.65 -14.95 -8.17
CA PHE A 132 -8.00 -15.00 -7.62
C PHE A 132 -8.75 -16.27 -8.06
N LEU A 133 -8.81 -16.56 -9.37
CA LEU A 133 -9.50 -17.75 -9.87
C LEU A 133 -8.86 -19.06 -9.34
N SER A 134 -7.53 -19.08 -9.20
CA SER A 134 -6.81 -20.23 -8.63
C SER A 134 -7.12 -20.43 -7.15
N LEU A 135 -7.25 -19.34 -6.37
CA LEU A 135 -7.66 -19.40 -4.98
C LEU A 135 -9.14 -19.79 -4.82
N VAL A 136 -10.02 -19.36 -5.74
CA VAL A 136 -11.41 -19.84 -5.76
C VAL A 136 -11.45 -21.35 -5.90
N ILE A 137 -10.67 -21.93 -6.83
CA ILE A 137 -10.58 -23.38 -7.01
C ILE A 137 -10.03 -24.05 -5.75
N LYS A 138 -8.99 -23.49 -5.13
CA LYS A 138 -8.39 -23.99 -3.88
C LYS A 138 -9.42 -24.09 -2.74
N TYR A 139 -10.29 -23.08 -2.60
CA TYR A 139 -11.26 -22.97 -1.50
C TYR A 139 -12.70 -23.30 -1.89
N LYS A 140 -12.92 -23.92 -3.06
CA LYS A 140 -14.27 -24.11 -3.63
C LYS A 140 -15.18 -24.99 -2.78
N ASP A 141 -14.60 -25.96 -2.08
CA ASP A 141 -15.32 -26.95 -1.27
C ASP A 141 -15.61 -26.45 0.15
N GLU A 142 -15.06 -25.28 0.52
CA GLU A 142 -15.45 -24.58 1.74
C GLU A 142 -16.76 -23.77 1.52
N PRO A 143 -17.57 -23.55 2.57
CA PRO A 143 -18.72 -22.64 2.52
C PRO A 143 -18.33 -21.23 2.02
N LEU A 144 -19.27 -20.53 1.37
CA LEU A 144 -19.04 -19.17 0.87
C LEU A 144 -18.75 -18.16 2.00
N ASP A 145 -19.29 -18.41 3.18
CA ASP A 145 -19.07 -17.65 4.42
C ASP A 145 -17.89 -18.18 5.25
N SER A 146 -17.08 -19.11 4.72
CA SER A 146 -15.80 -19.44 5.33
C SER A 146 -14.89 -18.22 5.31
N LYS A 147 -14.00 -18.10 6.30
CA LYS A 147 -13.08 -16.96 6.40
C LYS A 147 -12.22 -16.76 5.14
N ASN A 148 -11.80 -17.86 4.51
CA ASN A 148 -11.03 -17.82 3.26
C ASN A 148 -11.87 -17.29 2.10
N ASN A 149 -13.08 -17.81 1.89
CA ASN A 149 -13.96 -17.36 0.82
C ASN A 149 -14.48 -15.93 1.05
N GLU A 150 -14.82 -15.57 2.28
CA GLU A 150 -15.21 -14.21 2.64
C GLU A 150 -14.10 -13.22 2.36
N TRP A 151 -12.87 -13.50 2.81
CA TRP A 151 -11.72 -12.66 2.51
C TRP A 151 -11.46 -12.57 0.99
N LEU A 152 -11.44 -13.71 0.30
CA LEU A 152 -11.17 -13.77 -1.14
C LEU A 152 -12.21 -12.98 -1.96
N LEU A 153 -13.50 -13.09 -1.63
CA LEU A 153 -14.58 -12.40 -2.34
C LEU A 153 -14.69 -10.91 -1.99
N LYS A 154 -14.06 -10.47 -0.89
CA LYS A 154 -13.86 -9.06 -0.56
C LYS A 154 -12.61 -8.48 -1.25
N ASN A 155 -11.58 -9.29 -1.46
CA ASN A 155 -10.28 -8.88 -2.02
C ASN A 155 -10.05 -9.52 -3.40
N VAL A 156 -10.95 -9.26 -4.34
CA VAL A 156 -10.96 -9.92 -5.67
C VAL A 156 -9.84 -9.41 -6.57
N LEU A 157 -9.73 -8.09 -6.67
CA LEU A 157 -8.78 -7.39 -7.52
C LEU A 157 -8.63 -5.98 -6.95
N SER A 158 -7.41 -5.47 -6.93
CA SER A 158 -7.11 -4.09 -6.57
C SER A 158 -5.88 -3.59 -7.33
N ASP A 159 -5.76 -2.27 -7.44
CA ASP A 159 -4.55 -1.62 -7.97
C ASP A 159 -3.34 -1.83 -7.08
N GLY A 160 -3.57 -1.90 -5.76
CA GLY A 160 -2.55 -1.91 -4.72
C GLY A 160 -1.64 -3.14 -4.77
N GLY A 161 -0.50 -3.06 -4.11
CA GLY A 161 0.48 -4.14 -4.14
C GLY A 161 1.75 -3.83 -3.38
N GLN A 162 2.73 -4.72 -3.48
CA GLN A 162 4.02 -4.57 -2.82
C GLN A 162 5.19 -4.81 -3.78
N PHE A 163 6.41 -4.59 -3.30
CA PHE A 163 7.62 -4.75 -4.09
C PHE A 163 7.84 -6.19 -4.61
N THR A 164 7.22 -7.20 -4.00
CA THR A 164 7.19 -8.58 -4.52
C THR A 164 6.56 -8.65 -5.91
N GLY A 165 5.49 -7.90 -6.16
CA GLY A 165 4.89 -7.77 -7.49
C GLY A 165 5.88 -7.20 -8.51
N ILE A 166 6.72 -6.25 -8.12
CA ILE A 166 7.76 -5.70 -9.00
C ILE A 166 8.78 -6.78 -9.33
N ILE A 167 9.23 -7.53 -8.33
CA ILE A 167 10.18 -8.64 -8.52
C ILE A 167 9.63 -9.65 -9.53
N ASP A 168 8.42 -10.14 -9.30
CA ASP A 168 7.83 -11.23 -10.07
C ASP A 168 7.42 -10.77 -11.48
N LEU A 169 6.71 -9.64 -11.60
CA LEU A 169 6.20 -9.15 -12.89
C LEU A 169 7.33 -8.68 -13.80
N VAL A 170 8.32 -7.95 -13.28
CA VAL A 170 9.45 -7.48 -14.09
C VAL A 170 10.31 -8.66 -14.53
N SER A 171 10.53 -9.65 -13.65
CA SER A 171 11.31 -10.83 -14.01
C SER A 171 10.58 -11.69 -15.05
N LYS A 172 9.24 -11.76 -14.99
CA LYS A 172 8.41 -12.55 -15.92
C LYS A 172 8.16 -11.87 -17.26
N TYR A 173 7.95 -10.56 -17.27
CA TYR A 173 7.50 -9.80 -18.45
C TYR A 173 8.54 -8.79 -18.98
N GLY A 174 9.54 -8.42 -18.19
CA GLY A 174 10.54 -7.42 -18.57
C GLY A 174 10.07 -5.99 -18.32
N LEU A 175 10.68 -5.02 -19.00
CA LEU A 175 10.38 -3.60 -18.86
C LEU A 175 10.38 -2.90 -20.21
N VAL A 176 9.59 -1.84 -20.33
CA VAL A 176 9.63 -0.92 -21.47
C VAL A 176 9.70 0.52 -20.98
N PRO A 177 10.33 1.45 -21.73
CA PRO A 177 10.21 2.88 -21.45
C PRO A 177 8.76 3.36 -21.52
N SER A 178 8.41 4.38 -20.73
CA SER A 178 7.04 4.95 -20.71
C SER A 178 6.58 5.46 -22.08
N THR A 179 7.50 5.90 -22.94
CA THR A 179 7.19 6.36 -24.30
C THR A 179 6.85 5.22 -25.27
N VAL A 180 7.20 3.97 -24.94
CA VAL A 180 6.93 2.80 -25.78
C VAL A 180 5.53 2.27 -25.54
N GLN A 181 5.07 2.27 -24.29
CA GLN A 181 3.68 2.01 -23.94
C GLN A 181 3.19 3.12 -22.99
N PRO A 182 2.56 4.18 -23.52
CA PRO A 182 2.10 5.30 -22.71
C PRO A 182 0.92 4.90 -21.82
N GLU A 183 0.61 5.78 -20.87
CA GLU A 183 -0.64 5.71 -20.10
C GLU A 183 -1.86 5.88 -21.02
N THR A 184 -2.99 5.30 -20.61
CA THR A 184 -4.31 5.53 -21.18
C THR A 184 -5.18 6.30 -20.18
N TYR A 185 -6.35 6.76 -20.63
CA TYR A 185 -7.31 7.35 -19.69
C TYR A 185 -7.64 6.41 -18.51
N ASN A 186 -7.83 5.12 -18.78
CA ASN A 186 -8.20 4.14 -17.75
C ASN A 186 -7.01 3.73 -16.87
N SER A 187 -5.77 3.78 -17.36
CA SER A 187 -4.63 3.53 -16.47
C SER A 187 -4.44 4.67 -15.47
N GLU A 188 -4.82 5.90 -15.83
CA GLU A 188 -4.85 7.05 -14.92
C GLU A 188 -6.15 7.18 -14.10
N ASN A 189 -7.18 6.39 -14.40
CA ASN A 189 -8.51 6.45 -13.76
C ASN A 189 -9.15 5.04 -13.68
N THR A 190 -8.63 4.20 -12.80
CA THR A 190 -8.84 2.74 -12.79
C THR A 190 -10.19 2.28 -12.23
N ARG A 191 -10.78 3.04 -11.29
CA ARG A 191 -12.00 2.67 -10.55
C ARG A 191 -13.08 1.96 -11.39
N LYS A 192 -13.47 2.52 -12.55
CA LYS A 192 -14.57 1.95 -13.35
C LYS A 192 -14.19 0.63 -14.03
N ILE A 193 -12.95 0.50 -14.51
CA ILE A 193 -12.52 -0.76 -15.13
C ILE A 193 -12.34 -1.85 -14.07
N ASP A 194 -11.81 -1.50 -12.90
CA ASP A 194 -11.64 -2.43 -11.76
C ASP A 194 -12.99 -2.96 -11.26
N GLU A 195 -14.00 -2.09 -11.15
CA GLU A 195 -15.38 -2.47 -10.81
C GLU A 195 -15.92 -3.54 -11.78
N LEU A 196 -15.72 -3.35 -13.09
CA LEU A 196 -16.22 -4.25 -14.11
C LEU A 196 -15.47 -5.59 -14.13
N ILE A 197 -14.14 -5.57 -14.00
CA ILE A 197 -13.32 -6.77 -13.94
C ILE A 197 -13.66 -7.56 -12.66
N THR A 198 -13.74 -6.87 -11.51
CA THR A 198 -14.13 -7.47 -10.22
C THR A 198 -15.49 -8.14 -10.28
N LEU A 199 -16.49 -7.47 -10.88
CA LEU A 199 -17.81 -8.05 -11.06
C LEU A 199 -17.75 -9.35 -11.89
N LYS A 200 -17.00 -9.33 -13.00
CA LYS A 200 -16.86 -10.51 -13.86
C LYS A 200 -16.10 -11.65 -13.19
N LEU A 201 -15.06 -11.33 -12.41
CA LEU A 201 -14.33 -12.32 -11.61
C LEU A 201 -15.23 -12.96 -10.54
N LYS A 202 -16.12 -12.20 -9.89
CA LYS A 202 -17.09 -12.77 -8.93
C LYS A 202 -18.08 -13.72 -9.62
N GLU A 203 -18.54 -13.39 -10.83
CA GLU A 203 -19.37 -14.30 -11.64
C GLU A 203 -18.61 -15.60 -11.95
N PHE A 204 -17.36 -15.48 -12.42
CA PHE A 204 -16.48 -16.63 -12.66
C PHE A 204 -16.21 -17.45 -11.40
N ALA A 205 -16.15 -16.82 -10.23
CA ALA A 205 -15.98 -17.54 -8.97
C ALA A 205 -17.16 -18.47 -8.69
N LEU A 206 -18.39 -18.01 -8.94
CA LEU A 206 -19.60 -18.83 -8.79
C LEU A 206 -19.64 -19.96 -9.83
N GLU A 207 -19.28 -19.67 -11.08
CA GLU A 207 -19.18 -20.69 -12.14
C GLU A 207 -18.19 -21.81 -11.76
N LEU A 208 -16.98 -21.45 -11.33
CA LEU A 208 -15.94 -22.41 -10.94
C LEU A 208 -16.38 -23.29 -9.76
N ARG A 209 -17.08 -22.71 -8.79
CA ARG A 209 -17.59 -23.44 -7.62
C ARG A 209 -18.70 -24.43 -7.97
N ALA A 210 -19.52 -24.13 -8.98
CA ALA A 210 -20.60 -25.00 -9.45
C ALA A 210 -20.11 -26.26 -10.20
N ILE A 211 -18.80 -26.36 -10.52
CA ILE A 211 -18.21 -27.53 -11.16
C ILE A 211 -18.14 -28.69 -10.14
N ASN A 212 -18.96 -29.72 -10.37
CA ASN A 212 -19.15 -30.84 -9.44
C ASN A 212 -18.10 -31.98 -9.56
N SER A 213 -17.31 -32.02 -10.63
CA SER A 213 -16.26 -33.03 -10.83
C SER A 213 -14.86 -32.40 -10.77
N LYS A 214 -13.79 -33.21 -10.87
CA LYS A 214 -12.45 -32.73 -11.24
C LYS A 214 -12.49 -32.22 -12.69
N GLY A 215 -13.27 -31.15 -12.91
CA GLY A 215 -13.45 -30.53 -14.21
C GLY A 215 -12.12 -29.99 -14.71
N ASP A 216 -12.10 -29.69 -16.00
CA ASP A 216 -10.97 -29.09 -16.67
C ASP A 216 -10.84 -27.60 -16.29
N TYR A 217 -10.41 -27.37 -15.04
CA TYR A 217 -10.25 -26.04 -14.47
C TYR A 217 -9.24 -25.20 -15.26
N GLU A 218 -8.24 -25.84 -15.85
CA GLU A 218 -7.24 -25.14 -16.65
C GLU A 218 -7.85 -24.57 -17.94
N ASN A 219 -8.59 -25.38 -18.71
CA ASN A 219 -9.27 -24.85 -19.89
C ASN A 219 -10.34 -23.81 -19.53
N LYS A 220 -11.07 -24.00 -18.44
CA LYS A 220 -12.05 -23.00 -17.98
C LYS A 220 -11.38 -21.69 -17.56
N LYS A 221 -10.25 -21.76 -16.84
CA LYS A 221 -9.45 -20.57 -16.50
C LYS A 221 -8.94 -19.87 -17.75
N VAL A 222 -8.47 -20.60 -18.77
CA VAL A 222 -8.01 -19.98 -20.02
C VAL A 222 -9.14 -19.21 -20.70
N GLU A 223 -10.36 -19.76 -20.76
CA GLU A 223 -11.55 -19.05 -21.29
C GLU A 223 -11.86 -17.77 -20.48
N MET A 224 -11.90 -17.90 -19.15
CA MET A 224 -12.18 -16.80 -18.24
C MET A 224 -11.12 -15.68 -18.34
N LEU A 225 -9.83 -16.05 -18.31
CA LEU A 225 -8.72 -15.12 -18.46
C LEU A 225 -8.64 -14.51 -19.85
N SER A 226 -9.10 -15.19 -20.91
CA SER A 226 -9.23 -14.60 -22.25
C SER A 226 -10.25 -13.46 -22.26
N THR A 227 -11.34 -13.60 -21.50
CA THR A 227 -12.32 -12.52 -21.30
C THR A 227 -11.70 -11.35 -20.56
N ILE A 228 -10.97 -11.61 -19.47
CA ILE A 228 -10.26 -10.56 -18.71
C ILE A 228 -9.21 -9.88 -19.58
N TYR A 229 -8.39 -10.63 -20.32
CA TYR A 229 -7.39 -10.10 -21.24
C TYR A 229 -8.01 -9.13 -22.25
N ARG A 230 -9.16 -9.49 -22.84
CA ARG A 230 -9.89 -8.58 -23.74
C ARG A 230 -10.31 -7.29 -23.04
N MET A 231 -10.79 -7.35 -21.80
CA MET A 231 -11.16 -6.15 -21.03
C MET A 231 -9.93 -5.26 -20.76
N LEU A 232 -8.81 -5.87 -20.39
CA LEU A 232 -7.54 -5.16 -20.16
C LEU A 232 -7.02 -4.51 -21.44
N VAL A 233 -7.07 -5.18 -22.59
CA VAL A 233 -6.63 -4.61 -23.88
C VAL A 233 -7.48 -3.38 -24.24
N LEU A 234 -8.79 -3.42 -24.01
CA LEU A 234 -9.67 -2.29 -24.26
C LEU A 234 -9.39 -1.10 -23.33
N ALA A 235 -8.93 -1.35 -22.10
CA ALA A 235 -8.64 -0.31 -21.12
C ALA A 235 -7.24 0.28 -21.26
N TYR A 236 -6.23 -0.57 -21.48
CA TYR A 236 -4.81 -0.26 -21.31
C TYR A 236 -3.98 -0.41 -22.59
N GLY A 237 -4.57 -0.93 -23.66
CA GLY A 237 -3.87 -1.26 -24.91
C GLY A 237 -3.24 -2.66 -24.88
N GLU A 238 -2.93 -3.20 -26.07
CA GLU A 238 -2.22 -4.49 -26.16
C GLU A 238 -0.75 -4.29 -25.75
N PRO A 239 -0.19 -5.12 -24.85
CA PRO A 239 1.20 -5.02 -24.44
C PRO A 239 2.19 -5.13 -25.61
N VAL A 240 3.14 -4.20 -25.66
CA VAL A 240 4.19 -4.18 -26.69
C VAL A 240 5.07 -5.44 -26.60
N LYS A 241 5.31 -6.09 -27.75
CA LYS A 241 6.12 -7.32 -27.85
C LYS A 241 7.55 -7.04 -28.30
N GLU A 242 7.72 -6.07 -29.20
CA GLU A 242 9.01 -5.60 -29.70
C GLU A 242 8.97 -4.09 -29.92
N PHE A 243 10.09 -3.40 -29.72
CA PHE A 243 10.21 -1.97 -29.95
C PHE A 243 11.64 -1.56 -30.27
N THR A 244 11.82 -0.49 -31.03
CA THR A 244 13.14 0.16 -31.22
C THR A 244 13.23 1.34 -30.27
N TYR A 245 14.33 1.44 -29.51
CA TYR A 245 14.52 2.53 -28.55
C TYR A 245 15.91 3.16 -28.68
N THR A 246 15.92 4.48 -28.74
CA THR A 246 17.13 5.31 -28.70
C THR A 246 17.33 5.84 -27.28
N LEU A 247 18.35 5.32 -26.59
CA LEU A 247 18.75 5.82 -25.27
C LEU A 247 19.59 7.08 -25.45
N ARG A 248 19.22 8.17 -24.77
CA ARG A 248 19.95 9.45 -24.78
C ARG A 248 20.38 9.84 -23.38
N ASN A 249 21.57 10.41 -23.27
CA ASN A 249 22.03 11.00 -22.01
C ASN A 249 21.33 12.35 -21.75
N SER A 250 21.70 13.01 -20.65
CA SER A 250 21.11 14.25 -20.16
C SER A 250 21.34 15.45 -21.09
N SER A 251 22.35 15.39 -21.96
CA SER A 251 22.60 16.40 -23.00
C SER A 251 21.91 16.11 -24.33
N GLY A 252 21.11 15.03 -24.41
CA GLY A 252 20.41 14.60 -25.63
C GLY A 252 21.27 13.81 -26.61
N LYS A 253 22.54 13.54 -26.28
CA LYS A 253 23.43 12.72 -27.09
C LYS A 253 22.97 11.27 -27.06
N GLU A 254 22.89 10.66 -28.23
CA GLU A 254 22.59 9.24 -28.38
C GLU A 254 23.69 8.37 -27.76
N ILE A 255 23.27 7.41 -26.94
CA ILE A 255 24.11 6.36 -26.35
C ILE A 255 24.00 5.10 -27.20
N SER A 256 22.78 4.72 -27.58
CA SER A 256 22.50 3.51 -28.38
C SER A 256 21.11 3.59 -29.01
N THR A 257 20.93 3.03 -30.21
CA THR A 257 19.63 2.74 -30.82
C THR A 257 19.57 1.27 -31.17
N GLU A 258 18.64 0.54 -30.57
CA GLU A 258 18.55 -0.92 -30.73
C GLU A 258 17.10 -1.39 -30.72
N LYS A 259 16.87 -2.60 -31.27
CA LYS A 259 15.59 -3.30 -31.21
C LYS A 259 15.56 -4.20 -29.97
N TYR A 260 14.49 -4.11 -29.19
CA TYR A 260 14.30 -4.82 -27.94
C TYR A 260 13.00 -5.61 -27.92
N THR A 261 12.99 -6.68 -27.13
CA THR A 261 11.79 -7.16 -26.45
C THR A 261 11.78 -6.56 -25.05
N PRO A 262 10.64 -6.51 -24.33
CA PRO A 262 10.60 -6.06 -22.95
C PRO A 262 11.61 -6.80 -22.04
N LYS A 263 11.80 -8.11 -22.24
CA LYS A 263 12.80 -8.90 -21.51
C LYS A 263 14.22 -8.50 -21.83
N SER A 264 14.58 -8.38 -23.11
CA SER A 264 15.96 -8.03 -23.47
C SER A 264 16.33 -6.60 -23.05
N PHE A 265 15.35 -5.69 -23.00
CA PHE A 265 15.55 -4.36 -22.44
C PHE A 265 15.86 -4.40 -20.94
N TYR A 266 15.09 -5.17 -20.17
CA TYR A 266 15.34 -5.37 -18.75
C TYR A 266 16.69 -6.05 -18.48
N GLU A 267 17.01 -7.13 -19.19
CA GLU A 267 18.29 -7.85 -19.06
C GLU A 267 19.50 -6.95 -19.34
N LYS A 268 19.43 -6.11 -20.38
CA LYS A 268 20.54 -5.22 -20.75
C LYS A 268 20.74 -4.06 -19.78
N HIS A 269 19.65 -3.43 -19.35
CA HIS A 269 19.74 -2.17 -18.62
C HIS A 269 19.67 -2.32 -17.10
N ILE A 270 18.95 -3.33 -16.59
CA ILE A 270 18.88 -3.66 -15.18
C ILE A 270 19.69 -4.92 -14.88
N GLY A 271 19.38 -6.04 -15.52
CA GLY A 271 20.19 -7.27 -15.51
C GLY A 271 20.42 -7.90 -14.13
N LYS A 272 19.57 -7.62 -13.14
CA LYS A 272 19.70 -8.13 -11.76
C LYS A 272 18.60 -9.11 -11.44
N ASP A 273 18.95 -10.25 -10.81
CA ASP A 273 17.97 -11.09 -10.13
C ASP A 273 17.38 -10.33 -8.94
N LEU A 274 16.19 -9.74 -9.12
CA LEU A 274 15.59 -8.83 -8.13
C LEU A 274 15.27 -9.57 -6.83
N ALA A 275 14.87 -10.84 -6.91
CA ALA A 275 14.55 -11.68 -5.75
C ALA A 275 15.77 -11.94 -4.86
N LYS A 276 16.96 -12.07 -5.45
CA LYS A 276 18.22 -12.21 -4.69
C LYS A 276 18.84 -10.88 -4.28
N THR A 277 18.50 -9.80 -4.98
CA THR A 277 19.07 -8.47 -4.76
C THR A 277 18.43 -7.76 -3.58
N TYR A 278 17.12 -7.90 -3.40
CA TYR A 278 16.37 -7.08 -2.45
C TYR A 278 15.84 -7.90 -1.27
N VAL A 279 15.86 -7.29 -0.09
CA VAL A 279 15.30 -7.86 1.15
C VAL A 279 14.29 -6.87 1.73
N MET A 280 13.14 -7.38 2.14
CA MET A 280 12.06 -6.59 2.73
C MET A 280 12.22 -6.53 4.25
N PHE A 281 12.11 -5.32 4.78
CA PHE A 281 12.09 -5.05 6.21
C PHE A 281 10.79 -4.37 6.59
N MET A 282 10.37 -4.62 7.82
CA MET A 282 9.30 -3.85 8.44
C MET A 282 9.67 -3.40 9.84
N ASN A 283 9.07 -2.30 10.27
CA ASN A 283 8.99 -1.95 11.68
C ASN A 283 7.56 -2.16 12.17
N ASP A 284 7.34 -3.31 12.80
CA ASP A 284 6.08 -3.67 13.39
C ASP A 284 6.27 -3.99 14.89
N PRO A 285 5.99 -3.01 15.77
CA PRO A 285 6.14 -3.20 17.21
C PRO A 285 5.08 -4.13 17.84
N THR A 286 4.10 -4.63 17.07
CA THR A 286 3.10 -5.60 17.58
C THR A 286 3.63 -7.02 17.61
N ARG A 287 4.80 -7.27 17.01
CA ARG A 287 5.43 -8.58 16.87
C ARG A 287 6.89 -8.54 17.33
N PRO A 288 7.46 -9.68 17.76
CA PRO A 288 8.88 -9.77 18.07
C PRO A 288 9.77 -9.30 16.91
N TYR A 289 10.80 -8.53 17.25
CA TYR A 289 11.85 -8.16 16.30
C TYR A 289 12.83 -9.31 16.07
N TYR A 290 13.62 -9.19 15.01
CA TYR A 290 14.61 -10.18 14.54
C TYR A 290 13.97 -11.52 14.22
N LYS A 291 12.78 -11.48 13.63
CA LYS A 291 12.03 -12.64 13.17
C LYS A 291 11.60 -12.46 11.73
N LEU A 292 11.52 -13.59 11.04
CA LEU A 292 11.04 -13.68 9.67
C LEU A 292 9.53 -13.95 9.68
N TYR A 293 8.79 -13.15 8.93
CA TYR A 293 7.36 -13.29 8.74
C TYR A 293 7.05 -13.41 7.25
N GLU A 294 6.01 -14.16 6.93
CA GLU A 294 5.49 -14.31 5.56
C GLU A 294 3.97 -14.26 5.63
N ILE A 295 3.32 -13.63 4.66
CA ILE A 295 1.85 -13.49 4.66
C ILE A 295 1.27 -14.38 3.59
N GLU A 296 0.38 -15.28 3.99
CA GLU A 296 -0.24 -16.20 3.06
C GLU A 296 -1.04 -15.43 1.99
N ASN A 297 -0.84 -15.78 0.72
CA ASN A 297 -1.51 -15.21 -0.44
C ASN A 297 -1.25 -13.72 -0.70
N ASP A 298 -0.36 -13.05 0.04
CA ASP A 298 0.03 -11.66 -0.23
C ASP A 298 1.07 -11.59 -1.35
N ARG A 299 0.60 -11.78 -2.58
CA ARG A 299 1.39 -11.89 -3.81
C ARG A 299 0.57 -11.49 -5.02
N HIS A 300 1.25 -11.28 -6.14
CA HIS A 300 0.63 -10.81 -7.39
C HIS A 300 0.40 -11.95 -8.38
N ILE A 301 1.23 -12.99 -8.32
CA ILE A 301 1.24 -14.12 -9.24
C ILE A 301 1.09 -15.41 -8.42
N ILE A 302 0.31 -16.38 -8.93
CA ILE A 302 0.05 -17.64 -8.22
C ILE A 302 1.31 -18.47 -7.90
N ASP A 303 2.31 -18.43 -8.77
CA ASP A 303 3.62 -19.06 -8.60
C ASP A 303 4.71 -18.06 -8.15
N GLY A 304 4.31 -16.84 -7.80
CA GLY A 304 5.17 -15.78 -7.28
C GLY A 304 5.44 -15.89 -5.78
N ILE A 305 6.24 -14.94 -5.28
CA ILE A 305 6.64 -14.89 -3.87
C ILE A 305 5.63 -14.10 -3.03
N ASN A 306 5.31 -14.62 -1.84
CA ASN A 306 4.58 -13.86 -0.84
C ASN A 306 5.45 -12.72 -0.30
N TRP A 307 4.79 -11.69 0.24
CA TRP A 307 5.48 -10.71 1.08
C TRP A 307 6.11 -11.42 2.29
N LYS A 308 7.44 -11.46 2.29
CA LYS A 308 8.27 -12.07 3.32
C LYS A 308 9.28 -11.06 3.83
N TYR A 309 9.25 -10.76 5.12
CA TYR A 309 10.00 -9.65 5.70
C TYR A 309 10.69 -10.00 7.02
N ILE A 310 11.80 -9.31 7.29
CA ILE A 310 12.45 -9.29 8.60
C ILE A 310 11.86 -8.12 9.39
N ASN A 311 11.30 -8.40 10.56
CA ASN A 311 10.81 -7.35 11.47
C ASN A 311 11.97 -6.80 12.31
N LEU A 312 12.18 -5.48 12.34
CA LEU A 312 13.30 -4.83 13.05
C LEU A 312 12.89 -3.55 13.79
N PRO A 313 13.67 -3.15 14.81
CA PRO A 313 13.61 -1.80 15.35
C PRO A 313 13.91 -0.76 14.26
N VAL A 314 13.23 0.39 14.32
CA VAL A 314 13.36 1.44 13.30
C VAL A 314 14.78 1.97 13.16
N ASP A 315 15.56 2.01 14.23
CA ASP A 315 16.93 2.55 14.20
C ASP A 315 17.86 1.72 13.32
N GLU A 316 17.79 0.37 13.35
CA GLU A 316 18.57 -0.48 12.45
C GLU A 316 18.10 -0.38 10.99
N ILE A 317 16.80 -0.11 10.77
CA ILE A 317 16.27 0.19 9.42
C ILE A 317 16.87 1.50 8.88
N LYS A 318 16.95 2.54 9.72
CA LYS A 318 17.54 3.83 9.37
C LYS A 318 19.02 3.72 9.02
N GLU A 319 19.79 2.89 9.72
CA GLU A 319 21.20 2.66 9.39
C GLU A 319 21.39 2.14 7.96
N MET A 320 20.60 1.12 7.57
CA MET A 320 20.61 0.58 6.21
C MET A 320 20.15 1.63 5.19
N ALA A 321 19.14 2.44 5.54
CA ALA A 321 18.65 3.50 4.68
C ALA A 321 19.73 4.58 4.41
N ILE A 322 20.42 5.03 5.46
CA ILE A 322 21.52 6.00 5.36
C ILE A 322 22.64 5.46 4.47
N ALA A 323 23.01 4.18 4.63
CA ALA A 323 24.04 3.56 3.81
C ALA A 323 23.65 3.54 2.32
N SER A 324 22.39 3.19 2.01
CA SER A 324 21.88 3.18 0.64
C SER A 324 21.84 4.57 0.00
N ILE A 325 21.39 5.59 0.74
CA ILE A 325 21.30 6.97 0.24
C ILE A 325 22.71 7.55 -0.01
N LYS A 326 23.68 7.26 0.88
CA LYS A 326 25.08 7.70 0.70
C LYS A 326 25.73 7.10 -0.56
N ASP A 327 25.29 5.91 -0.96
CA ASP A 327 25.71 5.25 -2.20
C ASP A 327 24.76 5.57 -3.39
N SER A 328 23.95 6.64 -3.27
CA SER A 328 23.04 7.13 -4.31
C SER A 328 22.06 6.08 -4.85
N THR A 329 21.56 5.20 -3.98
CA THR A 329 20.53 4.19 -4.33
C THR A 329 19.22 4.48 -3.59
N MET A 330 18.16 4.68 -4.36
CA MET A 330 16.79 4.85 -3.86
C MET A 330 16.25 3.55 -3.27
N MET A 331 15.31 3.65 -2.33
CA MET A 331 14.65 2.49 -1.73
C MET A 331 13.14 2.63 -1.79
N TYR A 332 12.47 1.49 -1.99
CA TYR A 332 11.03 1.41 -1.81
C TYR A 332 10.73 1.56 -0.33
N PHE A 333 9.82 2.47 -0.02
CA PHE A 333 9.42 2.84 1.33
C PHE A 333 7.91 2.89 1.41
N SER A 334 7.31 2.41 2.50
CA SER A 334 5.89 2.61 2.76
C SER A 334 5.63 3.13 4.16
N CYS A 335 4.56 3.90 4.26
CA CYS A 335 4.17 4.60 5.47
C CYS A 335 2.66 4.83 5.52
N ASP A 336 2.18 5.35 6.65
CA ASP A 336 0.83 5.90 6.77
C ASP A 336 0.83 7.39 6.38
N VAL A 337 0.83 7.68 5.07
CA VAL A 337 1.05 9.05 4.55
C VAL A 337 -0.05 10.03 4.95
N GLY A 338 -1.24 9.54 5.33
CA GLY A 338 -2.37 10.37 5.74
C GLY A 338 -2.17 11.03 7.10
N LYS A 339 -1.32 10.48 7.96
CA LYS A 339 -1.18 10.96 9.36
C LYS A 339 -0.27 12.18 9.43
N HIS A 340 -0.79 13.23 10.05
CA HIS A 340 -0.08 14.48 10.27
C HIS A 340 0.62 15.05 9.03
N TYR A 341 -0.03 14.93 7.87
CA TYR A 341 0.49 15.43 6.60
C TYR A 341 0.00 16.85 6.31
N ASN A 342 0.92 17.80 6.23
CA ASN A 342 0.64 19.14 5.70
C ASN A 342 0.83 19.15 4.18
N ARG A 343 -0.29 18.99 3.46
CA ARG A 343 -0.34 18.92 1.99
C ARG A 343 0.24 20.15 1.29
N THR A 344 -0.02 21.34 1.83
CA THR A 344 0.44 22.61 1.24
C THR A 344 1.95 22.73 1.27
N LYS A 345 2.59 22.20 2.33
CA LYS A 345 4.05 22.25 2.50
C LYS A 345 4.79 21.03 1.96
N GLY A 346 4.09 19.91 1.73
CA GLY A 346 4.76 18.64 1.48
C GLY A 346 5.48 18.11 2.71
N LEU A 347 5.00 18.41 3.92
CA LEU A 347 5.68 18.11 5.18
C LEU A 347 4.91 17.06 5.99
N LEU A 348 5.62 16.04 6.44
CA LEU A 348 5.16 14.96 7.31
C LEU A 348 5.86 15.11 8.66
N ASP A 349 5.11 15.61 9.65
CA ASP A 349 5.59 15.93 10.99
C ASP A 349 4.47 15.71 12.00
N VAL A 350 4.73 14.97 13.07
CA VAL A 350 3.77 14.68 14.14
C VAL A 350 3.20 15.96 14.77
N ASN A 351 3.97 17.06 14.71
CA ASN A 351 3.62 18.37 15.25
C ASN A 351 2.93 19.29 14.24
N ASN A 352 2.41 18.78 13.11
CA ASN A 352 1.70 19.63 12.14
C ASN A 352 0.34 20.14 12.62
N TYR A 353 -0.32 19.41 13.53
CA TYR A 353 -1.70 19.69 13.91
C TYR A 353 -1.98 19.48 15.41
N ASP A 354 -2.62 20.46 16.05
CA ASP A 354 -2.95 20.47 17.48
C ASP A 354 -4.39 20.02 17.77
N TYR A 355 -4.81 18.88 17.20
CA TYR A 355 -6.18 18.35 17.35
C TYR A 355 -6.61 18.19 18.81
N GLY A 356 -5.69 17.72 19.67
CA GLY A 356 -5.97 17.52 21.10
C GLY A 356 -6.28 18.83 21.83
N VAL A 357 -5.55 19.90 21.48
CA VAL A 357 -5.76 21.24 22.07
C VAL A 357 -7.15 21.75 21.71
N LEU A 358 -7.54 21.70 20.42
CA LEU A 358 -8.86 22.14 19.98
C LEU A 358 -10.00 21.33 20.62
N MET A 359 -9.82 20.02 20.74
CA MET A 359 -10.84 19.11 21.29
C MET A 359 -10.85 19.01 22.81
N GLY A 360 -9.89 19.66 23.50
CA GLY A 360 -9.74 19.56 24.94
C GLY A 360 -9.44 18.14 25.45
N THR A 361 -8.72 17.34 24.67
CA THR A 361 -8.41 15.93 24.98
C THR A 361 -7.04 15.51 24.40
N SER A 362 -6.64 14.26 24.62
CA SER A 362 -5.40 13.68 24.07
C SER A 362 -5.69 12.46 23.20
N PHE A 363 -4.94 12.31 22.11
CA PHE A 363 -4.97 11.14 21.23
C PHE A 363 -3.64 10.36 21.32
N SER A 364 -3.40 9.72 22.47
CA SER A 364 -2.05 9.29 22.90
C SER A 364 -1.67 7.84 22.59
N MET A 365 -2.30 7.20 21.60
CA MET A 365 -1.94 5.83 21.24
C MET A 365 -0.53 5.77 20.65
N ASN A 366 0.32 4.88 21.19
CA ASN A 366 1.61 4.59 20.60
C ASN A 366 1.46 3.76 19.31
N LYS A 367 2.55 3.61 18.53
CA LYS A 367 2.51 2.89 17.24
C LYS A 367 1.95 1.47 17.33
N ASN A 368 2.33 0.69 18.35
CA ASN A 368 1.79 -0.65 18.58
C ASN A 368 0.28 -0.62 18.76
N GLN A 369 -0.21 0.24 19.65
CA GLN A 369 -1.65 0.40 19.91
C GLN A 369 -2.39 0.85 18.65
N ARG A 370 -1.85 1.80 17.89
CA ARG A 370 -2.48 2.26 16.64
C ARG A 370 -2.64 1.14 15.62
N ILE A 371 -1.66 0.23 15.51
CA ILE A 371 -1.76 -0.95 14.64
C ILE A 371 -2.83 -1.92 15.18
N GLN A 372 -2.79 -2.25 16.47
CA GLN A 372 -3.71 -3.20 17.09
C GLN A 372 -5.18 -2.76 17.03
N THR A 373 -5.42 -1.44 17.02
CA THR A 373 -6.76 -0.86 16.95
C THR A 373 -7.15 -0.40 15.54
N PHE A 374 -6.38 -0.77 14.50
CA PHE A 374 -6.64 -0.38 13.10
C PHE A 374 -6.64 1.15 12.86
N ALA A 375 -6.00 1.93 13.73
CA ALA A 375 -5.91 3.38 13.61
C ALA A 375 -4.73 3.84 12.72
N SER A 376 -3.80 2.94 12.42
CA SER A 376 -2.67 3.19 11.50
C SER A 376 -2.19 1.89 10.85
N GLY A 377 -1.80 1.99 9.58
CA GLY A 377 -1.30 0.89 8.76
C GLY A 377 -0.51 1.42 7.56
N SER A 378 0.10 0.53 6.78
CA SER A 378 0.87 0.92 5.61
C SER A 378 -0.04 1.31 4.44
N SER A 379 -0.38 2.59 4.32
CA SER A 379 -1.35 3.08 3.33
C SER A 379 -0.79 3.48 1.97
N HIS A 380 0.48 3.91 1.91
CA HIS A 380 1.06 4.43 0.66
C HIS A 380 2.54 4.09 0.52
N ALA A 381 2.95 3.79 -0.71
CA ALA A 381 4.34 3.55 -1.06
C ALA A 381 4.93 4.77 -1.78
N MET A 382 6.12 5.18 -1.34
CA MET A 382 6.93 6.26 -1.91
C MET A 382 8.39 5.80 -2.01
N THR A 383 9.27 6.63 -2.56
CA THR A 383 10.67 6.25 -2.76
C THR A 383 11.59 7.07 -1.87
N LEU A 384 12.23 6.44 -0.89
CA LEU A 384 13.17 7.11 -0.01
C LEU A 384 14.44 7.47 -0.79
N CYS A 385 14.76 8.76 -0.84
CA CYS A 385 15.76 9.32 -1.75
C CYS A 385 16.69 10.37 -1.12
N GLY A 386 16.50 10.75 0.14
CA GLY A 386 17.38 11.69 0.82
C GLY A 386 17.32 11.60 2.32
N VAL A 387 18.40 12.01 2.96
CA VAL A 387 18.53 12.11 4.42
C VAL A 387 19.38 13.31 4.77
N ASP A 388 18.95 14.05 5.79
CA ASP A 388 19.75 15.09 6.39
C ASP A 388 20.32 14.61 7.72
N ILE A 389 21.65 14.69 7.84
CA ILE A 389 22.41 14.11 8.94
C ILE A 389 23.11 15.25 9.68
N ASN A 390 22.91 15.30 11.00
CA ASN A 390 23.53 16.32 11.84
C ASN A 390 25.01 16.00 12.15
N LYS A 391 25.66 16.90 12.89
CA LYS A 391 27.07 16.75 13.30
C LYS A 391 27.35 15.51 14.17
N GLU A 392 26.33 14.92 14.79
CA GLU A 392 26.40 13.69 15.58
C GLU A 392 26.15 12.43 14.74
N ASN A 393 26.08 12.56 13.41
CA ASN A 393 25.76 11.49 12.47
C ASN A 393 24.36 10.87 12.70
N LYS A 394 23.42 11.64 13.25
CA LYS A 394 22.02 11.24 13.41
C LYS A 394 21.13 11.86 12.32
N PRO A 395 20.16 11.11 11.77
CA PRO A 395 19.18 11.65 10.85
C PRO A 395 18.29 12.68 11.56
N THR A 396 17.96 13.76 10.87
CA THR A 396 17.05 14.81 11.38
C THR A 396 15.77 14.90 10.55
N LYS A 397 15.89 14.64 9.25
CA LYS A 397 14.78 14.58 8.30
C LYS A 397 15.13 13.71 7.10
N TRP A 398 14.09 13.26 6.42
CA TRP A 398 14.14 12.33 5.31
C TRP A 398 13.37 12.91 4.12
N LEU A 399 13.80 12.55 2.91
CA LEU A 399 13.17 12.96 1.66
C LEU A 399 12.64 11.73 0.95
N VAL A 400 11.37 11.79 0.55
CA VAL A 400 10.77 10.79 -0.32
C VAL A 400 10.34 11.44 -1.64
N GLU A 401 10.63 10.77 -2.74
CA GLU A 401 10.00 11.05 -4.04
C GLU A 401 8.61 10.41 -4.04
N ASN A 402 7.59 11.21 -4.31
CA ASN A 402 6.21 10.76 -4.39
C ASN A 402 5.77 10.65 -5.86
N SER A 403 4.61 10.04 -6.10
CA SER A 403 4.04 9.75 -7.41
C SER A 403 2.74 10.52 -7.67
N TRP A 404 2.67 11.79 -7.24
CA TRP A 404 1.50 12.68 -7.45
C TRP A 404 1.82 13.89 -8.33
N GLY A 405 2.89 13.79 -9.13
CA GLY A 405 3.34 14.86 -10.02
C GLY A 405 4.20 15.92 -9.34
N ALA A 406 4.96 16.66 -10.16
CA ALA A 406 5.97 17.62 -9.70
C ALA A 406 5.40 18.85 -8.96
N SER A 407 4.10 19.13 -9.10
CA SER A 407 3.43 20.23 -8.39
C SER A 407 2.97 19.85 -6.99
N ALA A 408 2.98 18.56 -6.63
CA ALA A 408 2.60 18.10 -5.30
C ALA A 408 3.74 18.29 -4.30
N GLY A 409 3.39 18.65 -3.06
CA GLY A 409 4.35 18.83 -1.98
C GLY A 409 5.49 19.80 -2.36
N TRP A 410 6.72 19.40 -2.07
CA TRP A 410 7.91 20.14 -2.45
C TRP A 410 8.51 19.54 -3.73
N GLN A 411 8.14 20.08 -4.89
CA GLN A 411 8.65 19.64 -6.21
C GLN A 411 8.44 18.13 -6.46
N GLY A 412 7.27 17.59 -6.11
CA GLY A 412 6.97 16.16 -6.20
C GLY A 412 7.51 15.29 -5.06
N HIS A 413 8.14 15.91 -4.06
CA HIS A 413 8.69 15.22 -2.90
C HIS A 413 7.94 15.58 -1.62
N LEU A 414 8.03 14.70 -0.63
CA LEU A 414 7.63 14.98 0.74
C LEU A 414 8.86 14.95 1.66
N ILE A 415 8.86 15.84 2.64
CA ILE A 415 9.89 15.93 3.68
C ILE A 415 9.28 15.35 4.96
N MET A 416 9.98 14.40 5.57
CA MET A 416 9.56 13.75 6.82
C MET A 416 10.52 14.13 7.93
N THR A 417 10.01 14.52 9.10
CA THR A 417 10.86 14.57 10.30
C THR A 417 11.29 13.16 10.70
N ASP A 418 12.44 13.04 11.38
CA ASP A 418 12.89 11.74 11.88
C ASP A 418 11.91 11.12 12.90
N GLU A 419 11.22 11.96 13.66
CA GLU A 419 10.15 11.56 14.58
C GLU A 419 8.92 11.00 13.83
N TRP A 420 8.47 11.68 12.76
CA TRP A 420 7.38 11.16 11.94
C TRP A 420 7.75 9.82 11.29
N PHE A 421 9.01 9.69 10.83
CA PHE A 421 9.53 8.43 10.31
C PHE A 421 9.36 7.30 11.35
N ASN A 422 9.75 7.53 12.61
CA ASN A 422 9.57 6.52 13.68
C ASN A 422 8.13 6.05 13.82
N GLU A 423 7.20 7.00 13.84
CA GLU A 423 5.80 6.74 14.18
C GLU A 423 5.00 6.12 13.03
N TYR A 424 5.33 6.45 11.77
CA TYR A 424 4.47 6.13 10.63
C TYR A 424 5.17 5.42 9.46
N MET A 425 6.48 5.12 9.52
CA MET A 425 7.09 4.18 8.57
C MET A 425 6.66 2.74 8.85
N PHE A 426 6.45 1.93 7.81
CA PHE A 426 6.12 0.50 7.97
C PHE A 426 7.04 -0.43 7.21
N ARG A 427 7.35 -0.15 5.94
CA ARG A 427 8.14 -1.06 5.09
C ARG A 427 9.33 -0.33 4.49
N LEU A 428 10.46 -1.04 4.38
CA LEU A 428 11.62 -0.60 3.60
C LEU A 428 12.16 -1.81 2.82
N VAL A 429 12.48 -1.62 1.54
CA VAL A 429 13.14 -2.64 0.73
C VAL A 429 14.58 -2.21 0.46
N VAL A 430 15.52 -3.06 0.82
CA VAL A 430 16.94 -2.72 0.87
C VAL A 430 17.72 -3.65 -0.05
N ASP A 431 18.65 -3.10 -0.83
CA ASP A 431 19.62 -3.89 -1.58
C ASP A 431 20.51 -4.65 -0.59
N ARG A 432 20.66 -5.96 -0.81
CA ARG A 432 21.35 -6.91 0.05
C ARG A 432 22.76 -6.46 0.46
N LYS A 433 23.44 -5.65 -0.37
CA LYS A 433 24.79 -5.13 -0.07
C LYS A 433 24.86 -4.17 1.12
N TYR A 434 23.75 -3.53 1.52
CA TYR A 434 23.71 -2.63 2.67
C TYR A 434 23.30 -3.32 3.97
N ILE A 435 23.02 -4.62 3.92
CA ILE A 435 22.45 -5.36 5.04
C ILE A 435 23.58 -6.07 5.80
N PRO A 436 23.74 -5.83 7.12
CA PRO A 436 24.66 -6.59 7.95
C PRO A 436 24.44 -8.11 7.83
N SER A 437 25.53 -8.86 7.73
CA SER A 437 25.49 -10.33 7.55
C SER A 437 24.70 -11.06 8.64
N LYS A 438 24.70 -10.53 9.88
CA LYS A 438 23.88 -11.05 10.99
C LYS A 438 22.38 -11.07 10.67
N LEU A 439 21.88 -10.04 9.97
CA LEU A 439 20.46 -9.92 9.62
C LEU A 439 20.11 -10.80 8.42
N LEU A 440 21.03 -10.95 7.47
CA LEU A 440 20.83 -11.82 6.30
C LEU A 440 20.61 -13.29 6.69
N ARG A 441 21.21 -13.76 7.80
CA ARG A 441 21.01 -15.13 8.30
C ARG A 441 19.57 -15.40 8.76
N ILE A 442 18.79 -14.37 9.09
CA ILE A 442 17.38 -14.52 9.48
C ILE A 442 16.56 -15.05 8.28
N LEU A 443 16.99 -14.79 7.03
CA LEU A 443 16.32 -15.29 5.83
C LEU A 443 16.39 -16.82 5.68
N ASP A 444 17.31 -17.47 6.39
CA ASP A 444 17.45 -18.93 6.39
C ASP A 444 16.51 -19.59 7.41
N GLU A 445 15.85 -18.81 8.28
CA GLU A 445 14.85 -19.31 9.25
C GLU A 445 13.52 -19.64 8.56
N LYS A 446 12.75 -20.56 9.16
CA LYS A 446 11.35 -20.78 8.75
C LYS A 446 10.51 -19.57 9.14
N PRO A 447 9.81 -18.91 8.21
CA PRO A 447 8.99 -17.75 8.54
C PRO A 447 7.78 -18.13 9.40
N THR A 448 7.37 -17.19 10.25
CA THR A 448 6.05 -17.23 10.88
C THR A 448 5.02 -16.84 9.83
N MET A 449 4.16 -17.79 9.45
CA MET A 449 3.09 -17.54 8.47
C MET A 449 1.96 -16.74 9.12
N LEU A 450 1.66 -15.59 8.55
CA LEU A 450 0.55 -14.71 8.90
C LEU A 450 -0.61 -14.96 7.94
N PRO A 451 -1.87 -14.82 8.41
CA PRO A 451 -3.02 -15.00 7.54
C PRO A 451 -3.20 -13.82 6.57
N PRO A 452 -3.97 -13.99 5.49
CA PRO A 452 -4.22 -12.94 4.52
C PRO A 452 -5.04 -11.75 5.06
N TRP A 453 -5.79 -11.94 6.15
CA TRP A 453 -6.55 -10.89 6.86
C TRP A 453 -5.78 -10.27 8.03
N ASP A 454 -4.44 -10.37 8.03
CA ASP A 454 -3.62 -9.78 9.08
C ASP A 454 -3.85 -8.24 9.16
N PRO A 455 -4.12 -7.67 10.36
CA PRO A 455 -4.44 -6.25 10.52
C PRO A 455 -3.44 -5.27 9.90
N MET A 456 -2.15 -5.63 9.85
CA MET A 456 -1.09 -4.80 9.28
C MET A 456 -1.20 -4.68 7.73
N PHE A 457 -2.01 -5.53 7.11
CA PHE A 457 -2.13 -5.69 5.67
C PHE A 457 -3.58 -5.67 5.20
N ALA A 458 -4.52 -5.35 6.09
CA ALA A 458 -5.88 -5.02 5.69
C ALA A 458 -5.85 -3.77 4.79
N GLU A 459 -6.68 -3.75 3.75
CA GLU A 459 -6.89 -2.54 2.96
C GLU A 459 -7.34 -1.41 3.89
N ASP A 460 -6.82 -0.19 3.66
CA ASP A 460 -7.33 0.97 4.36
C ASP A 460 -8.82 1.11 4.03
N ILE A 461 -9.63 1.19 5.07
CA ILE A 461 -11.04 1.51 4.94
C ILE A 461 -11.12 3.03 4.71
N ASP A 462 -10.81 3.47 3.49
CA ASP A 462 -11.02 4.86 3.03
C ASP A 462 -12.32 4.99 2.23
#